data_AF-A0A1I4XKZ7-F1
#
_entry.id   AF-A0A1I4XKZ7-F1
#
_cell.length_a   1.000
_cell.length_b   1.000
_cell.length_c   1.000
_cell.angle_alpha   90.00
_cell.angle_beta   90.00
_cell.angle_gamma   90.00
#
_symmetry.space_group_name_H-M   'P 1'
#
loop_
_entity.id
_entity.type
_entity.pdbx_description
1 polymer ?
#
loop_
_entity_poly.entity_id
_entity_poly.type
_entity_poly.pdbx_seq_one_letter_code
_entity_poly.pdbx_strand_id
1 'polypeptide(L)' 'MALNLFEDKGCPLDRQRFTWKELVQPPISKLDDDAFTRVRVILMNGIEIEAIRFSHGCARMNR' A
#
# COMPACT_ATOMS: atom_id res chain seq x y z
N MET A 1 -17.64 6.73 3.62
CA MET A 1 -17.52 6.85 5.09
C MET A 1 -16.12 7.30 5.40
N ALA A 2 -15.97 8.42 6.12
CA ALA A 2 -14.67 8.87 6.61
C ALA A 2 -14.36 8.15 7.93
N LEU A 3 -13.12 7.70 8.10
CA LEU A 3 -12.65 7.03 9.33
C LEU A 3 -12.67 8.01 10.51
N ASN A 4 -13.38 7.69 11.59
CA ASN A 4 -13.32 8.42 12.85
C ASN A 4 -12.28 7.77 13.77
N LEU A 5 -11.10 8.39 13.92
CA LEU A 5 -9.98 7.83 14.67
C LEU A 5 -10.26 7.56 16.16
N PHE A 6 -11.29 8.18 16.74
CA PHE A 6 -11.64 8.02 18.15
C PHE A 6 -12.76 6.99 18.38
N GLU A 7 -13.55 6.67 17.36
CA GLU A 7 -14.72 5.77 17.46
C GLU A 7 -14.49 4.45 16.71
N ASP A 8 -13.84 4.51 15.55
CA ASP A 8 -13.59 3.36 14.70
C ASP A 8 -12.45 2.52 15.26
N LYS A 9 -12.80 1.34 15.76
CA LYS A 9 -11.82 0.35 16.24
C LYS A 9 -11.12 -0.30 15.04
N GLY A 10 -9.80 -0.41 15.12
CA GLY A 10 -9.01 -1.17 14.15
C GLY A 10 -9.30 -2.68 14.17
N CYS A 11 -8.65 -3.42 13.28
CA CYS A 11 -8.76 -4.88 13.21
C CYS A 11 -7.78 -5.54 14.20
N PRO A 12 -8.25 -6.34 15.19
CA PRO A 12 -7.40 -7.14 16.07
C PRO A 12 -6.46 -8.05 15.28
N LEU A 13 -5.25 -8.29 15.80
CA LEU A 13 -4.17 -8.98 15.07
C LEU A 13 -4.58 -10.39 14.58
N ASP A 14 -5.35 -11.12 15.40
CA ASP A 14 -5.89 -12.46 15.13
C ASP A 14 -6.95 -12.48 14.02
N ARG A 15 -7.51 -11.31 13.66
CA ARG A 15 -8.55 -11.14 12.63
C ARG A 15 -8.02 -10.45 11.38
N GLN A 16 -6.74 -10.08 11.35
CA GLN A 16 -6.10 -9.51 10.16
C GLN A 16 -5.93 -10.58 9.09
N ARG A 17 -6.20 -10.22 7.82
CA ARG A 17 -6.13 -11.16 6.69
C ARG A 17 -4.71 -11.61 6.36
N PHE A 18 -3.73 -10.75 6.60
CA PHE A 18 -2.34 -10.98 6.27
C PHE A 18 -1.47 -10.71 7.49
N THR A 19 -0.47 -11.56 7.69
CA THR A 19 0.64 -11.31 8.60
C THR A 19 1.63 -10.34 7.97
N TRP A 20 2.44 -9.68 8.81
CA TRP A 20 3.53 -8.84 8.33
C TRP A 20 4.48 -9.56 7.37
N LYS A 21 4.73 -10.85 7.61
CA LYS A 21 5.60 -11.67 6.77
C LYS A 21 5.01 -11.93 5.37
N GLU A 22 3.68 -11.97 5.25
CA GLU A 22 3.00 -12.12 3.96
C GLU A 22 2.89 -10.80 3.19
N LEU A 23 2.86 -9.67 3.91
CA LEU A 23 2.82 -8.33 3.31
C LEU A 23 4.19 -7.88 2.81
N VAL A 24 5.26 -8.16 3.56
CA VAL A 24 6.62 -7.69 3.22
C VAL A 24 7.21 -8.53 2.11
N GLN A 25 7.55 -7.88 1.00
CA GLN A 25 8.28 -8.50 -0.11
C GLN A 25 9.78 -8.60 0.20
N PRO A 26 10.50 -9.58 -0.37
CA PRO A 26 11.95 -9.63 -0.28
C PRO A 26 12.58 -8.34 -0.81
N PRO A 27 13.58 -7.79 -0.11
CA PRO A 27 14.29 -6.60 -0.60
C PRO A 27 15.07 -6.94 -1.88
N ILE A 28 15.15 -5.97 -2.79
CA ILE A 28 16.00 -6.08 -3.98
C ILE A 28 17.48 -5.92 -3.60
N SER A 29 18.38 -6.60 -4.31
CA SER A 29 19.83 -6.35 -4.17
C SER A 29 20.14 -4.96 -4.71
N LYS A 30 20.95 -4.19 -3.97
CA LYS A 30 21.39 -2.86 -4.41
C LYS A 30 22.46 -2.92 -5.50
N LEU A 31 23.25 -4.00 -5.51
CA LEU A 31 24.43 -4.17 -6.33
C LEU A 31 24.20 -5.13 -7.50
N ASP A 32 23.33 -6.12 -7.31
CA ASP A 32 23.24 -7.28 -8.20
C ASP A 32 21.87 -7.42 -8.90
N ASP A 33 20.93 -6.50 -8.65
CA ASP A 33 19.64 -6.57 -9.33
C ASP A 33 19.73 -6.09 -10.79
N ASP A 34 18.87 -6.67 -11.63
CA ASP A 34 18.71 -6.20 -13.00
C ASP A 34 18.01 -4.82 -13.00
N ALA A 35 18.52 -3.90 -13.84
CA ALA A 35 18.03 -2.54 -13.93
C ALA A 35 16.53 -2.48 -14.29
N PHE A 36 16.03 -3.38 -15.15
CA PHE A 36 14.62 -3.40 -15.50
C PHE A 36 13.73 -3.95 -14.38
N THR A 37 14.24 -4.86 -13.56
CA THR A 37 13.56 -5.29 -12.34
C THR A 37 13.37 -4.11 -11.39
N ARG A 38 14.41 -3.30 -11.15
CA ARG A 38 14.32 -2.09 -10.34
C ARG A 38 13.30 -1.09 -10.88
N VAL A 39 13.36 -0.81 -12.19
CA VAL A 39 12.43 0.12 -12.85
C VAL A 39 10.98 -0.36 -12.72
N ARG A 40 10.72 -1.66 -12.91
CA ARG A 40 9.37 -2.23 -12.74
C ARG A 40 8.86 -2.07 -11.33
N VAL A 41 9.69 -2.37 -10.31
CA VAL A 41 9.30 -2.21 -8.90
C VAL A 41 8.94 -0.76 -8.60
N ILE A 42 9.77 0.20 -9.03
CA ILE A 42 9.52 1.63 -8.82
C ILE A 42 8.23 2.06 -9.52
N LEU A 43 8.05 1.66 -10.78
CA LEU A 43 6.88 2.03 -11.58
C LEU A 43 5.58 1.48 -10.97
N MET A 44 5.56 0.19 -10.59
CA MET A 44 4.38 -0.44 -10.01
C MET A 44 4.01 0.21 -8.67
N ASN A 45 4.99 0.52 -7.82
CA ASN A 45 4.76 1.27 -6.58
C ASN A 45 4.17 2.66 -6.86
N GLY A 46 4.66 3.36 -7.88
CA GLY A 46 4.14 4.66 -8.30
C GLY A 46 2.65 4.60 -8.68
N ILE A 47 2.28 3.61 -9.51
CA ILE A 47 0.91 3.38 -9.96
C ILE A 47 -0.02 3.06 -8.78
N GLU A 48 0.41 2.20 -7.85
CA GLU A 48 -0.38 1.86 -6.66
C GLU A 48 -0.63 3.09 -5.78
N ILE A 49 0.42 3.88 -5.50
CA ILE A 49 0.32 5.10 -4.70
C ILE A 49 -0.63 6.11 -5.37
N GLU A 50 -0.55 6.28 -6.69
CA GLU A 50 -1.45 7.15 -7.43
C GLU A 50 -2.90 6.69 -7.32
N ALA A 51 -3.18 5.40 -7.54
CA ALA A 51 -4.52 4.83 -7.46
C ALA A 51 -5.16 5.04 -6.07
N ILE A 52 -4.39 4.84 -5.01
CA ILE A 52 -4.83 5.08 -3.62
C ILE A 52 -5.15 6.56 -3.41
N ARG A 53 -4.21 7.46 -3.78
CA ARG A 53 -4.38 8.91 -3.60
C ARG A 53 -5.56 9.46 -4.41
N PHE A 54 -5.72 8.98 -5.64
CA PHE A 54 -6.84 9.33 -6.50
C PHE A 54 -8.17 8.92 -5.84
N SER A 55 -8.27 7.67 -5.36
CA SER A 55 -9.45 7.17 -4.66
C SER A 55 -9.80 8.02 -3.43
N HIS A 56 -8.81 8.41 -2.63
CA HIS A 56 -9.01 9.32 -1.50
C HIS A 56 -9.41 10.74 -1.93
N GLY A 57 -8.92 11.22 -3.08
CA GLY A 57 -9.34 12.48 -3.69
C GLY A 57 -10.82 12.44 -4.09
N CYS A 58 -11.21 11.43 -4.86
CA CYS A 58 -12.59 11.21 -5.28
C CYS A 58 -13.56 11.09 -4.09
N ALA A 59 -13.19 10.34 -3.06
CA ALA A 59 -14.01 10.19 -1.85
C ALA A 59 -14.25 11.52 -1.11
N ARG A 60 -13.36 12.52 -1.26
CA ARG A 60 -13.50 13.85 -0.68
C ARG A 60 -14.29 14.82 -1.57
N MET A 61 -14.31 14.59 -2.87
CA MET A 61 -15.07 15.39 -3.84
C MET A 61 -16.53 14.91 -3.98
N ASN A 62 -16.82 13.68 -3.56
CA ASN A 62 -18.18 13.15 -3.51
C ASN A 62 -18.91 13.67 -2.26
N ARG A 63 -19.72 14.72 -2.43
CA ARG A 63 -20.66 15.23 -1.42
C ARG A 63 -22.03 14.62 -1.62
#